data_AF-A0A4S2GCQ7-F1
#
_entry.id   AF-A0A4S2GCQ7-F1
#
_cell.length_a   1.000
_cell.length_b   1.000
_cell.length_c   1.000
_cell.angle_alpha   90.00
_cell.angle_beta   90.00
_cell.angle_gamma   90.00
#
_symmetry.space_group_name_H-M   'P 1'
#
loop_
_entity.id
_entity.type
_entity.pdbx_description
1 polymer ?
#
loop_
_entity_poly.entity_id
_entity_poly.type
_entity_poly.pdbx_seq_one_letter_code
_entity_poly.pdbx_strand_id
1 'polypeptide(L)' 'MKRIELTPEEIAVIKQQLDGEIEVWSATDEQQKHLTNVIDKAEARLEEYPDDYDFGDDLIAWIWSEYQAQEANA' A
#
# COMPACT_ATOMS: atom_id res chain seq x y z
N MET A 1 2.12 16.10 -4.88
CA MET A 1 1.98 14.67 -4.63
C MET A 1 3.33 13.99 -4.83
N LYS A 2 3.96 13.47 -3.78
CA LYS A 2 5.25 12.76 -3.89
C LYS A 2 5.09 11.46 -4.70
N ARG A 3 6.18 11.03 -5.34
CA ARG A 3 6.20 9.74 -6.07
C ARG A 3 6.12 8.60 -5.05
N ILE A 4 5.22 7.66 -5.29
CA ILE A 4 5.11 6.41 -4.54
C ILE A 4 6.21 5.47 -5.03
N GLU A 5 7.10 5.06 -4.13
CA GLU A 5 8.19 4.12 -4.39
C GLU A 5 7.94 2.82 -3.61
N LEU A 6 7.66 1.74 -4.33
CA LEU A 6 7.50 0.40 -3.78
C LEU A 6 8.64 -0.50 -4.25
N THR A 7 9.18 -1.31 -3.34
CA THR A 7 10.16 -2.33 -3.71
C THR A 7 9.48 -3.55 -4.33
N PRO A 8 10.20 -4.41 -5.08
CA PRO A 8 9.63 -5.65 -5.61
C PRO A 8 9.01 -6.55 -4.54
N GLU A 9 9.62 -6.62 -3.36
CA GLU A 9 9.13 -7.39 -2.21
C GLU A 9 7.83 -6.79 -1.65
N GLU A 10 7.77 -5.46 -1.50
CA GLU A 10 6.55 -4.77 -1.08
C GLU A 10 5.41 -5.00 -2.07
N ILE A 11 5.68 -4.90 -3.38
CA ILE A 11 4.70 -5.19 -4.43
C ILE A 11 4.21 -6.64 -4.37
N ALA A 12 5.12 -7.59 -4.12
CA ALA A 12 4.75 -9.00 -4.00
C ALA A 12 3.82 -9.23 -2.81
N VAL A 13 4.14 -8.65 -1.65
CA VAL A 13 3.35 -8.84 -0.42
C VAL A 13 1.99 -8.11 -0.49
N ILE A 14 1.93 -6.93 -1.12
CA ILE A 14 0.65 -6.25 -1.43
C ILE A 14 -0.26 -7.18 -2.23
N LYS A 15 0.24 -7.79 -3.31
CA LYS A 15 -0.55 -8.69 -4.14
C LYS A 15 -1.01 -9.92 -3.38
N GLN A 16 -0.14 -10.53 -2.57
CA GLN A 16 -0.52 -11.66 -1.72
C GLN A 16 -1.67 -11.31 -0.77
N GLN A 17 -1.66 -10.11 -0.18
CA GLN A 17 -2.75 -9.67 0.69
C GLN A 17 -4.04 -9.39 -0.10
N LEU A 18 -3.96 -8.73 -1.26
CA LEU A 18 -5.12 -8.42 -2.10
C LEU A 18 -5.74 -9.67 -2.75
N ASP A 19 -4.93 -10.69 -3.04
CA ASP A 19 -5.37 -11.98 -3.57
C ASP A 19 -5.89 -12.91 -2.46
N GLY A 20 -5.80 -12.50 -1.19
CA GLY A 20 -6.23 -13.28 -0.02
C GLY A 20 -5.29 -14.46 0.30
N GLU A 21 -4.08 -14.48 -0.25
CA GLU A 21 -3.06 -15.49 0.06
C GLU A 21 -2.49 -15.33 1.46
N ILE A 22 -2.46 -14.10 1.97
CA ILE A 22 -2.07 -13.78 3.35
C ILE A 22 -3.07 -12.85 4.02
N GLU A 23 -3.31 -13.07 5.30
CA GLU A 23 -3.94 -12.09 6.18
C GLU A 23 -2.84 -11.35 6.94
N VAL A 24 -3.03 -10.07 7.23
CA VAL A 24 -2.00 -9.22 7.89
C VAL A 24 -1.51 -9.85 9.21
N TRP A 25 -2.41 -10.51 9.96
CA TRP A 25 -2.10 -11.17 11.23
C TRP A 25 -1.52 -12.58 11.09
N SER A 26 -1.64 -13.23 9.92
CA SER A 26 -1.09 -14.57 9.65
C SER A 26 0.18 -14.52 8.80
N ALA A 27 0.56 -13.34 8.33
CA ALA A 27 1.76 -13.09 7.55
C ALA A 27 3.03 -13.40 8.36
N THR A 28 4.09 -13.83 7.67
CA THR A 28 5.41 -14.02 8.29
C THR A 28 5.99 -12.69 8.78
N ASP A 29 6.98 -12.72 9.67
CA ASP A 29 7.65 -11.51 10.16
C ASP A 29 8.21 -10.63 9.02
N GLU A 30 8.73 -11.26 7.96
CA GLU A 30 9.21 -10.54 6.78
C GLU A 30 8.05 -9.89 6.00
N GLN A 31 6.96 -10.62 5.79
CA GLN A 31 5.78 -10.08 5.12
C GLN A 31 5.15 -8.94 5.93
N GLN A 32 5.03 -9.09 7.25
CA GLN A 32 4.54 -8.03 8.13
C GLN A 32 5.42 -6.79 8.04
N LYS A 33 6.75 -6.96 8.06
CA LYS A 33 7.67 -5.82 7.88
C LYS A 33 7.43 -5.08 6.56
N HIS A 34 7.22 -5.79 5.45
CA HIS A 34 6.89 -5.18 4.17
C HIS A 34 5.52 -4.49 4.18
N LEU A 35 4.49 -5.13 4.76
CA LEU A 35 3.15 -4.52 4.90
C LEU A 35 3.18 -3.25 5.75
N THR A 36 3.89 -3.26 6.88
CA THR A 36 4.06 -2.08 7.73
C THR A 36 4.72 -0.94 6.96
N ASN A 37 5.80 -1.21 6.22
CA ASN A 37 6.44 -0.18 5.40
C ASN A 37 5.50 0.37 4.31
N VAL A 38 4.65 -0.46 3.71
CA VAL A 38 3.64 -0.04 2.74
C VAL A 38 2.59 0.86 3.39
N ILE A 39 2.14 0.50 4.60
CA ILE A 39 1.20 1.30 5.40
C ILE A 39 1.82 2.66 5.73
N ASP A 40 3.06 2.72 6.22
CA ASP A 40 3.75 3.97 6.53
C ASP A 40 3.83 4.89 5.29
N LYS A 41 4.10 4.31 4.11
CA LYS A 41 4.11 5.04 2.83
C LYS A 41 2.72 5.52 2.43
N ALA A 42 1.70 4.72 2.68
CA ALA A 42 0.31 5.06 2.42
C ALA A 42 -0.16 6.21 3.33
N GLU A 43 0.16 6.17 4.61
CA GLU A 43 -0.16 7.24 5.56
C GLU A 43 0.55 8.55 5.17
N ALA A 44 1.85 8.48 4.86
CA ALA A 44 2.60 9.65 4.38
C ALA A 44 2.05 10.23 3.07
N ARG A 45 1.41 9.39 2.25
CA ARG A 45 0.71 9.81 1.02
C ARG A 45 -0.64 10.43 1.36
N LEU A 46 -1.37 9.86 2.32
CA LEU A 46 -2.67 10.32 2.77
C LEU A 46 -2.58 11.72 3.41
N GLU A 47 -1.48 12.03 4.08
CA GLU A 47 -1.17 13.38 4.60
C GLU A 47 -1.17 14.49 3.51
N GLU A 48 -1.07 14.12 2.22
CA GLU A 48 -1.15 15.08 1.11
C GLU A 48 -2.59 15.39 0.67
N TYR A 49 -3.57 14.66 1.21
CA TYR A 49 -4.99 14.84 0.95
C TYR A 49 -5.67 15.67 2.07
N PRO A 50 -6.86 16.25 1.80
CA PRO A 50 -7.67 16.89 2.84
C PRO A 50 -8.04 15.93 3.99
N ASP A 51 -8.25 16.46 5.20
CA ASP A 51 -8.60 15.68 6.40
C ASP A 51 -9.89 14.86 6.27
N ASP A 52 -10.81 15.25 5.37
CA ASP A 52 -12.07 14.58 5.08
C ASP A 52 -12.01 13.63 3.86
N TYR A 53 -10.81 13.35 3.35
CA TYR A 53 -10.63 12.45 2.23
C TYR A 53 -10.95 11.00 2.62
N ASP A 54 -11.86 10.41 1.85
CA ASP A 54 -12.25 9.01 1.97
C ASP A 54 -11.36 8.14 1.05
N PHE A 55 -10.43 7.41 1.66
CA PHE A 55 -9.58 6.44 0.95
C PHE A 55 -10.22 5.05 0.85
N GLY A 56 -11.42 4.85 1.42
CA GLY A 56 -12.10 3.57 1.52
C GLY A 56 -11.68 2.74 2.72
N ASP A 57 -12.03 1.45 2.71
CA ASP A 57 -11.88 0.55 3.86
C ASP A 57 -10.51 -0.13 3.97
N ASP A 58 -9.72 -0.18 2.88
CA ASP A 58 -8.43 -0.87 2.83
C ASP A 58 -7.34 0.05 2.30
N LEU A 59 -6.46 0.48 3.22
CA LEU A 59 -5.34 1.36 2.93
C LEU A 59 -4.32 0.72 1.97
N ILE A 60 -4.14 -0.60 2.01
CA ILE A 60 -3.24 -1.34 1.12
C ILE A 60 -3.82 -1.36 -0.29
N ALA A 61 -5.12 -1.63 -0.43
CA ALA A 61 -5.81 -1.56 -1.71
C ALA A 61 -5.75 -0.14 -2.31
N TRP A 62 -5.94 0.88 -1.48
CA TRP A 62 -5.85 2.28 -1.90
C TRP A 62 -4.47 2.67 -2.41
N ILE A 63 -3.40 2.42 -1.64
CA ILE A 63 -2.05 2.81 -2.05
C ILE A 63 -1.58 2.03 -3.28
N TRP A 64 -2.05 0.79 -3.46
CA TRP A 64 -1.80 0.01 -4.66
C TRP A 64 -2.46 0.65 -5.88
N SER A 65 -3.72 1.06 -5.78
CA SER A 65 -4.42 1.78 -6.86
C SER A 65 -3.72 3.09 -7.22
N GLU A 66 -3.32 3.88 -6.22
CA GLU A 66 -2.57 5.12 -6.41
C GLU A 66 -1.23 4.88 -7.12
N TYR A 67 -0.50 3.84 -6.72
CA TYR A 67 0.76 3.44 -7.36
C TYR A 67 0.54 3.03 -8.83
N GLN A 68 -0.48 2.22 -9.12
CA GLN A 68 -0.80 1.81 -10.48
C GLN A 68 -1.21 3.00 -11.36
N ALA A 69 -2.02 3.92 -10.83
CA ALA A 69 -2.41 5.13 -11.53
C ALA A 69 -1.21 6.04 -11.81
N GLN A 70 -0.27 6.13 -10.87
CA GLN A 70 1.00 6.85 -11.08
C GLN A 70 1.81 6.22 -12.22
N GLU A 71 2.04 4.91 -12.21
CA GLU A 71 2.87 4.24 -13.21
C GLU A 71 2.22 4.23 -14.61
N ALA A 72 0.90 4.25 -14.70
CA ALA A 72 0.19 4.40 -15.97
C ALA A 72 0.33 5.80 -16.60
N ASN A 73 0.66 6.81 -15.79
CA ASN A 73 0.84 8.20 -16.21
C ASN A 73 2.32 8.65 -16.24
N ALA A 74 3.26 7.72 -16.00
CA ALA A 74 4.71 7.95 -16.03
C ALA A 74 5.30 7.83 -17.44
#